data_AF-A0A537S2Z7-F1
#
_entry.id   AF-A0A537S2Z7-F1
#
_cell.length_a   1.000
_cell.length_b   1.000
_cell.length_c   1.000
_cell.angle_alpha   90.00
_cell.angle_beta   90.00
_cell.angle_gamma   90.00
#
_symmetry.space_group_name_H-M   'P 1'
#
loop_
_entity.id
_entity.type
_entity.pdbx_description
1 polymer ?
#
loop_
_entity_poly.entity_id
_entity_poly.type
_entity_poly.pdbx_seq_one_letter_code
_entity_poly.pdbx_strand_id
1 'polypeptide(L)' 'MKRFIEGADRGQSTLLPDCLDDFIDERNPVRAVDAFVDALNLGRLGFDGVDPA' A
#
# COMPACT_ATOMS: atom_id res chain seq x y z
N MET A 1 -18.24 6.43 -10.17
CA MET A 1 -16.97 6.59 -10.90
C MET A 1 -15.88 6.64 -9.84
N LYS A 2 -15.17 5.53 -9.56
CA LYS A 2 -14.21 5.44 -8.44
C LYS A 2 -13.09 6.47 -8.67
N ARG A 3 -12.96 7.42 -7.75
CA ARG A 3 -11.98 8.52 -7.78
C ARG A 3 -10.67 8.18 -7.06
N PHE A 4 -10.59 6.99 -6.48
CA PHE A 4 -9.41 6.50 -5.76
C PHE A 4 -8.80 5.35 -6.58
N ILE A 5 -7.47 5.37 -6.72
CA ILE A 5 -6.72 4.15 -7.04
C ILE A 5 -6.72 3.35 -5.73
N GLU A 6 -7.79 2.61 -5.51
CA GLU A 6 -7.81 1.58 -4.48
C GLU A 6 -6.82 0.52 -4.96
N GLY A 7 -5.76 0.28 -4.18
CA GLY A 7 -4.84 -0.81 -4.47
C GLY A 7 -5.65 -2.08 -4.68
N ALA A 8 -5.36 -2.83 -5.74
CA ALA A 8 -6.05 -4.09 -5.98
C ALA A 8 -5.97 -4.93 -4.70
N ASP A 9 -7.11 -5.49 -4.30
CA ASP A 9 -7.17 -6.45 -3.19
C ASP A 9 -6.05 -7.46 -3.39
N ARG A 10 -5.09 -7.42 -2.47
CA ARG A 10 -3.92 -8.29 -2.43
C ARG A 10 -4.30 -9.75 -2.15
N GLY A 11 -5.58 -10.07 -2.02
CA GLY A 11 -6.11 -11.43 -1.99
C GLY A 11 -6.75 -11.91 -3.30
N GLN A 12 -6.76 -11.10 -4.38
CA GLN A 12 -7.43 -11.49 -5.62
C GLN A 12 -6.55 -12.37 -6.51
N SER A 13 -6.66 -13.68 -6.29
CA SER A 13 -5.86 -14.79 -6.88
C SER A 13 -6.12 -15.08 -8.37
N THR A 14 -6.09 -14.09 -9.26
CA THR A 14 -6.25 -14.33 -10.70
C THR A 14 -4.94 -14.07 -11.45
N LEU A 15 -4.10 -15.11 -11.50
CA LEU A 15 -2.97 -15.31 -12.43
C LEU A 15 -1.66 -14.55 -12.19
N LEU A 16 -1.45 -14.04 -10.98
CA LEU A 16 -0.15 -13.77 -10.36
C LEU A 16 -0.24 -14.35 -8.95
N PRO A 17 0.88 -14.56 -8.23
CA PRO A 17 0.78 -15.00 -6.85
C PRO A 17 -0.13 -14.06 -6.05
N ASP A 18 -0.87 -14.63 -5.10
CA ASP A 18 -2.03 -14.00 -4.44
C ASP A 18 -1.74 -12.54 -4.05
N CYS A 19 -0.54 -12.27 -3.53
CA CYS A 19 0.02 -10.94 -3.38
C CYS A 19 1.50 -10.84 -3.77
N LEU A 20 1.95 -9.68 -4.28
CA LEU A 20 3.38 -9.33 -4.33
C LEU A 20 4.09 -9.47 -2.96
N ASP A 21 3.38 -9.20 -1.85
CA ASP A 21 3.93 -9.35 -0.49
C ASP A 21 4.31 -10.79 -0.16
N ASP A 22 3.68 -11.80 -0.78
CA ASP A 22 4.01 -13.21 -0.55
C ASP A 22 5.42 -13.57 -1.07
N PHE A 23 6.01 -12.71 -1.89
CA PHE A 23 7.36 -12.86 -2.47
C PHE A 23 8.38 -11.93 -1.81
N ILE A 24 7.93 -11.07 -0.90
CA ILE A 24 8.79 -10.11 -0.21
C ILE A 24 9.04 -10.64 1.21
N ASP A 25 10.24 -11.19 1.41
CA ASP A 25 10.74 -11.62 2.73
C ASP A 25 10.61 -10.49 3.77
N GLU A 26 10.39 -10.86 5.03
CA GLU A 26 10.27 -9.91 6.14
C GLU A 26 11.51 -9.01 6.31
N ARG A 27 12.70 -9.49 5.91
CA ARG A 27 13.96 -8.74 5.98
C ARG A 27 14.31 -8.07 4.66
N ASN A 28 13.40 -8.07 3.69
CA ASN A 28 13.63 -7.40 2.43
C ASN A 28 13.78 -5.88 2.66
N PRO A 29 14.82 -5.22 2.15
CA PRO A 29 15.02 -3.79 2.31
C PRO A 29 13.84 -2.92 1.88
N VAL A 30 12.98 -3.41 0.97
CA VAL A 30 11.78 -2.69 0.54
C VAL A 30 10.81 -2.42 1.71
N ARG A 31 10.82 -3.25 2.76
CA ARG A 31 10.01 -3.05 3.99
C ARG A 31 10.36 -1.76 4.73
N ALA A 32 11.55 -1.20 4.50
CA ALA A 32 11.91 0.10 5.04
C ALA A 32 11.06 1.24 4.44
N VAL A 33 10.56 1.08 3.21
CA VAL A 33 9.67 2.04 2.56
C VAL A 33 8.30 2.01 3.24
N ASP A 34 7.78 0.82 3.52
CA ASP A 34 6.51 0.65 4.27
C ASP A 34 6.61 1.35 5.64
N ALA A 35 7.65 1.02 6.41
CA ALA A 35 7.88 1.62 7.73
C ALA A 35 8.08 3.14 7.68
N PHE A 36 8.70 3.66 6.61
CA PHE A 36 8.86 5.10 6.42
C PHE A 36 7.52 5.78 6.16
N VAL A 37 6.70 5.23 5.25
CA VAL A 37 5.39 5.80 4.90
C VAL A 37 4.43 5.73 6.09
N ASP A 38 4.43 4.63 6.85
CA ASP A 38 3.61 4.46 8.06
C ASP A 38 3.94 5.49 9.16
N ALA A 39 5.18 5.96 9.21
CA ALA A 39 5.62 7.00 10.15
C ALA A 39 5.23 8.42 9.72
N LEU A 40 4.80 8.62 8.47
CA LEU A 40 4.44 9.96 7.96
C LEU A 40 2.99 10.31 8.28
N ASN A 41 2.79 11.53 8.77
CA ASN A 41 1.46 12.14 8.82
C ASN A 41 1.13 12.78 7.45
N LEU A 42 0.60 11.97 6.53
CA LEU A 42 0.26 12.41 5.18
C LEU A 42 -0.77 13.56 5.18
N GLY A 43 -1.68 13.61 6.16
CA GLY A 43 -2.66 14.71 6.26
C GLY A 43 -2.00 16.05 6.59
N ARG A 44 -1.01 16.04 7.51
CA ARG A 44 -0.20 17.24 7.81
C ARG A 44 0.74 17.64 6.68
N LEU A 45 1.07 16.71 5.79
CA LEU A 45 1.87 16.98 4.60
C LEU A 45 1.02 17.54 3.44
N GLY A 46 -0.29 17.71 3.63
CA GLY A 46 -1.18 18.31 2.63
C GLY A 46 -1.66 17.35 1.55
N PHE A 47 -1.62 16.04 1.81
CA PHE A 47 -2.28 15.08 0.93
C PHE A 47 -3.79 15.10 1.22
N ASP A 48 -4.61 15.47 0.24
CA ASP A 48 -6.06 15.60 0.42
C ASP A 48 -6.82 14.26 0.42
N GLY A 49 -6.16 13.16 0.05
CA GLY A 49 -6.77 11.84 -0.14
C GLY A 49 -6.57 10.85 1.02
N VAL A 50 -6.12 11.32 2.19
CA VAL A 50 -5.83 10.43 3.33
C VAL A 50 -7.09 10.03 4.11
N ASP A 51 -8.09 10.91 4.14
CA ASP A 51 -9.34 10.64 4.81
C ASP A 51 -10.31 9.93 3.84
N PRO A 52 -10.88 8.77 4.22
CA PRO A 52 -11.90 8.11 3.42
C PRO A 52 -13.18 8.97 3.36
N ALA A 53 -13.83 8.98 2.18
CA ALA A 53 -15.04 9.76 1.89
C ALA A 53 -16.31 9.19 2.53
#